data_AF-A0A7S3H2J8-F1
#
_entry.id   AF-A0A7S3H2J8-F1
#
_cell.length_a   1.000
_cell.length_b   1.000
_cell.length_c   1.000
_cell.angle_alpha   90.00
_cell.angle_beta   90.00
_cell.angle_gamma   90.00
#
_symmetry.space_group_name_H-M   'P 1'
#
loop_
_entity.id
_entity.type
_entity.pdbx_description
1 polymer ?
#
loop_
_entity_poly.entity_id
_entity_poly.type
_entity_poly.pdbx_seq_one_letter_code
_entity_poly.pdbx_strand_id
1 'polypeptide(L)'
;CQAIHELRLQVYDSVGGNKSDSGRQLLIVGCVHDEFLVHTKLRDIFADKVHIPLPSARERRRLMRTAWEEHQQDVGGSPMAYPASQLDTVADSSAGFTVIPLLCAFREAVR
;
A
#
# COMPACT_ATOMS: atom_id res chain seq x y z
N CYS A 1 -4.29 11.61 20.01
CA CYS A 1 -3.77 11.15 18.71
C CYS A 1 -2.55 11.98 18.33
N GLN A 2 -1.34 11.47 18.56
CA GLN A 2 -0.16 12.05 17.94
C GLN A 2 -0.13 11.53 16.51
N ALA A 3 -0.38 12.39 15.54
CA ALA A 3 -0.14 12.05 14.16
C ALA A 3 1.37 11.76 14.04
N ILE A 4 1.70 10.59 13.52
CA ILE A 4 3.09 10.26 13.18
C ILE A 4 3.44 11.20 12.02
N HIS A 5 4.03 12.35 12.34
CA HIS A 5 4.54 13.34 11.39
C HIS A 5 5.92 12.90 10.88
N GLU A 6 6.01 11.66 10.39
CA GLU A 6 7.28 11.06 10.03
C GLU A 6 7.45 11.11 8.52
N LEU A 7 8.42 11.91 8.05
CA LEU A 7 8.95 11.77 6.70
C LEU A 7 9.92 10.59 6.72
N ARG A 8 9.55 9.48 6.09
CA ARG A 8 10.44 8.33 5.92
C ARG A 8 11.15 8.45 4.58
N LEU A 9 12.48 8.57 4.61
CA LEU A 9 13.33 8.61 3.41
C LEU A 9 14.07 7.29 3.23
N GLN A 10 13.98 6.73 2.04
CA GLN A 10 14.78 5.59 1.61
C GLN A 10 15.58 5.97 0.37
N VAL A 11 16.88 5.66 0.38
CA VAL A 11 17.81 5.96 -0.70
C VAL A 11 18.23 4.65 -1.34
N TYR A 12 18.03 4.55 -2.66
CA TYR A 12 18.44 3.40 -3.46
C TYR A 12 19.59 3.82 -4.39
N ASP A 13 20.68 3.07 -4.38
CA ASP A 13 21.79 3.20 -5.34
C ASP A 13 21.52 2.29 -6.54
N SER A 14 21.76 2.78 -7.76
CA SER A 14 21.71 1.96 -8.96
C SER A 14 22.92 1.02 -8.99
N VAL A 15 22.85 -0.12 -8.30
CA VAL A 15 23.87 -1.17 -8.38
C VAL A 15 23.77 -1.83 -9.75
N GLY A 16 24.52 -1.34 -10.74
CA GLY A 16 24.58 -1.95 -12.07
C GLY A 16 25.05 -1.08 -13.24
N GLY A 17 25.45 0.18 -13.02
CA GLY A 17 26.04 1.00 -14.08
C GLY A 17 27.51 0.68 -14.27
N ASN A 18 27.85 0.03 -15.39
CA ASN A 18 29.23 -0.18 -15.83
C ASN A 18 30.04 1.12 -15.65
N LYS A 19 31.24 1.01 -15.08
CA LYS A 19 32.14 2.13 -14.78
C LYS A 19 32.37 3.00 -16.02
N SER A 20 31.58 4.05 -16.17
CA SER A 20 31.83 5.21 -17.02
C SER A 20 31.35 6.43 -16.25
N ASP A 21 32.00 7.58 -16.44
CA ASP A 21 31.89 8.84 -15.70
C ASP A 21 30.47 9.49 -15.63
N SER A 22 29.40 8.75 -15.93
CA SER A 22 28.04 9.17 -15.62
C SER A 22 27.80 9.01 -14.11
N GLY A 23 27.82 10.12 -13.38
CA GLY A 23 27.61 10.19 -11.94
C GLY A 23 26.50 9.28 -11.40
N ARG A 24 26.72 8.74 -10.20
CA ARG A 24 25.77 7.89 -9.47
C ARG A 24 24.34 8.42 -9.57
N GLN A 25 23.42 7.57 -10.04
CA GLN A 25 22.00 7.85 -9.99
C GLN A 25 21.45 7.35 -8.65
N LEU A 26 20.91 8.27 -7.86
CA LEU A 26 20.28 7.97 -6.57
C LEU A 26 18.77 8.16 -6.71
N LEU A 27 18.00 7.16 -6.29
CA LEU A 27 16.55 7.29 -6.13
C LEU A 27 16.24 7.56 -4.66
N ILE A 28 15.58 8.69 -4.38
CA ILE A 28 15.12 9.06 -3.04
C ILE A 28 13.61 8.90 -3.00
N VAL A 29 13.12 8.01 -2.14
CA VAL A 29 11.69 7.79 -1.92
C VAL A 29 11.30 8.35 -0.55
N GLY A 30 10.31 9.24 -0.53
CA GLY A 30 9.74 9.83 0.67
C GLY A 30 8.27 9.45 0.84
N CYS A 31 7.83 9.19 2.07
CA CYS A 31 6.40 9.04 2.39
C CYS A 31 6.01 10.02 3.49
N VAL A 32 4.87 10.69 3.31
CA VAL A 32 4.28 11.64 4.28
C VAL A 32 2.77 11.43 4.36
N HIS A 33 2.21 11.57 5.56
CA HIS A 33 0.76 11.46 5.77
C HIS A 33 0.00 12.75 5.46
N ASP A 34 0.65 13.90 5.65
CA ASP A 34 0.06 15.22 5.43
C ASP A 34 1.08 16.08 4.67
N GLU A 35 0.76 16.40 3.42
CA GLU A 35 1.63 17.21 2.57
C GLU A 35 1.77 18.64 3.10
N PHE A 36 0.75 19.19 3.77
CA PHE A 36 0.74 20.58 4.24
C PHE A 36 1.74 20.83 5.36
N LEU A 37 2.17 19.77 6.05
CA LEU A 37 3.17 19.83 7.11
C LEU A 37 4.60 19.67 6.59
N VAL A 38 4.79 19.31 5.32
CA VAL A 38 6.11 19.23 4.71
C VAL A 38 6.63 20.63 4.44
N HIS A 39 7.84 20.95 4.91
CA HIS A 39 8.50 22.22 4.65
C HIS A 39 8.59 22.49 3.13
N THR A 40 8.27 23.70 2.68
CA THR A 40 8.21 24.08 1.25
C THR A 40 9.48 23.69 0.48
N LYS A 41 10.66 24.04 1.02
CA LYS A 41 11.96 23.64 0.44
C LYS A 41 12.11 22.13 0.21
N LEU A 42 11.56 21.27 1.08
CA LEU A 42 11.60 19.82 0.86
C LEU A 42 10.62 19.41 -0.24
N ARG A 43 9.46 20.05 -0.33
CA ARG A 43 8.49 19.80 -1.42
C ARG A 43 9.09 20.13 -2.79
N ASP A 44 9.96 21.13 -2.87
CA ASP A 44 10.55 21.56 -4.14
C ASP A 44 11.71 20.67 -4.60
N ILE A 45 12.29 19.86 -3.70
CA ILE A 45 13.37 18.90 -4.01
C ILE A 45 12.83 17.64 -4.69
N PHE A 46 11.62 17.20 -4.34
CA PHE A 46 11.02 16.01 -4.94
C PHE A 46 10.47 16.34 -6.33
N ALA A 47 11.09 15.76 -7.36
CA ALA A 47 10.69 15.91 -8.76
C ALA A 47 9.28 15.36 -9.01
N ASP A 48 8.99 14.18 -8.46
CA ASP A 48 7.70 13.49 -8.62
C ASP A 48 6.97 13.39 -7.28
N LYS A 49 5.66 13.66 -7.31
CA LYS A 49 4.77 13.57 -6.16
C LYS A 49 3.57 12.72 -6.56
N VAL A 50 3.33 11.65 -5.82
CA VAL A 50 2.23 10.74 -6.08
C VAL A 50 1.29 10.76 -4.88
N HIS A 51 0.05 11.18 -5.11
CA HIS A 51 -1.02 11.04 -4.13
C HIS A 51 -1.56 9.61 -4.17
N ILE A 52 -1.54 8.90 -3.05
CA ILE A 52 -2.11 7.57 -2.91
C ILE A 52 -3.50 7.70 -2.28
N PRO A 53 -4.59 7.59 -3.06
CA PRO A 53 -5.93 7.70 -2.52
C PRO A 53 -6.32 6.45 -1.72
N LEU A 54 -7.43 6.55 -0.99
CA LEU A 54 -8.07 5.37 -0.42
C LEU A 54 -8.53 4.41 -1.53
N PRO A 55 -8.51 3.08 -1.30
CA PRO A 55 -8.93 2.12 -2.30
C PRO A 55 -10.38 2.32 -2.73
N SER A 56 -10.61 2.34 -4.04
CA SER A 56 -11.94 2.31 -4.67
C SER A 56 -12.69 1.02 -4.36
N ALA A 57 -14.01 0.96 -4.61
CA ALA A 57 -14.80 -0.26 -4.42
C ALA A 57 -14.22 -1.46 -5.19
N ARG A 58 -13.78 -1.24 -6.43
CA ARG A 58 -13.12 -2.27 -7.24
C ARG A 58 -11.81 -2.75 -6.61
N GLU A 59 -11.00 -1.85 -6.10
CA GLU A 59 -9.73 -2.20 -5.45
C GLU A 59 -9.96 -2.92 -4.12
N ARG A 60 -10.95 -2.52 -3.31
CA ARG A 60 -11.30 -3.23 -2.08
C ARG A 60 -11.72 -4.68 -2.34
N ARG A 61 -12.57 -4.92 -3.35
CA ARG A 61 -12.94 -6.30 -3.75
C ARG A 61 -11.74 -7.08 -4.29
N ARG A 62 -10.85 -6.43 -5.03
CA ARG A 62 -9.59 -7.05 -5.48
C ARG A 62 -8.71 -7.45 -4.31
N LEU A 63 -8.55 -6.58 -3.31
CA LEU A 63 -7.81 -6.87 -2.08
C LEU A 63 -8.42 -8.05 -1.31
N MET A 64 -9.75 -8.15 -1.22
CA MET A 64 -10.41 -9.32 -0.61
C MET A 64 -10.07 -10.62 -1.34
N ARG A 65 -10.06 -10.60 -2.68
CA ARG A 65 -9.72 -11.77 -3.47
C ARG A 65 -8.27 -12.19 -3.26
N THR A 66 -7.33 -11.25 -3.30
CA THR A 66 -5.92 -11.53 -3.04
C THR A 66 -5.70 -12.06 -1.62
N ALA A 67 -6.34 -11.45 -0.61
CA ALA A 67 -6.26 -11.93 0.77
C ALA A 67 -6.83 -13.35 0.94
N TRP A 68 -7.89 -13.69 0.21
CA TRP A 68 -8.43 -15.05 0.18
C TRP A 68 -7.47 -16.06 -0.44
N GLU A 69 -6.87 -15.71 -1.59
CA GLU A 69 -5.87 -16.55 -2.27
C GLU A 69 -4.66 -16.81 -1.37
N GLU A 70 -4.15 -15.78 -0.68
CA GLU A 70 -3.07 -15.92 0.30
C GLU A 70 -3.50 -16.77 1.51
N HIS A 71 -4.69 -16.52 2.06
CA HIS A 71 -5.22 -17.30 3.18
C HIS A 71 -5.29 -18.80 2.86
N GLN A 72 -5.73 -19.15 1.66
CA GLN A 72 -5.81 -20.55 1.22
C GLN A 72 -4.45 -21.24 1.13
N GLN A 73 -3.42 -20.51 0.74
CA GLN A 73 -2.05 -21.02 0.72
C GLN A 73 -1.56 -21.30 2.14
N ASP A 74 -1.90 -20.43 3.10
CA ASP A 74 -1.48 -20.56 4.50
C ASP A 74 -2.16 -21.74 5.23
N VAL A 75 -3.46 -21.98 4.99
CA VAL A 75 -4.17 -23.10 5.66
C VAL A 75 -3.81 -24.48 5.09
N GLY A 76 -3.06 -24.56 3.99
CA GLY A 76 -2.54 -25.82 3.43
C GLY A 76 -3.61 -26.82 2.98
N GLY A 77 -4.85 -26.36 2.82
CA GLY A 77 -6.00 -27.16 2.40
C GLY A 77 -6.17 -27.20 0.87
N SER A 78 -7.15 -27.97 0.41
CA SER A 78 -7.56 -27.89 -1.00
C SER A 78 -8.13 -26.49 -1.32
N PRO A 79 -7.86 -25.93 -2.52
CA PRO A 79 -8.38 -24.63 -2.90
C PRO A 79 -9.91 -24.62 -2.82
N MET A 80 -10.47 -23.73 -1.99
CA MET A 80 -11.91 -23.52 -1.89
C MET A 80 -12.37 -22.41 -2.84
N ALA A 81 -13.64 -22.41 -3.23
CA ALA A 81 -14.19 -21.30 -4.01
C ALA A 81 -14.18 -19.99 -3.20
N TYR A 82 -13.96 -18.86 -3.88
CA TYR A 82 -14.07 -17.53 -3.26
C TYR A 82 -15.52 -17.27 -2.82
N PRO A 83 -15.78 -17.00 -1.52
CA PRO A 83 -17.13 -16.75 -1.01
C PRO A 83 -17.59 -15.32 -1.36
N ALA A 84 -17.91 -15.11 -2.63
CA ALA A 84 -18.17 -13.78 -3.19
C ALA A 84 -19.28 -13.01 -2.45
N SER A 85 -20.37 -13.67 -2.07
CA SER A 85 -21.48 -13.00 -1.37
C SER A 85 -21.08 -12.40 -0.02
N GLN A 86 -20.18 -13.04 0.73
CA GLN A 86 -19.71 -12.55 2.02
C GLN A 86 -18.60 -11.51 1.83
N LEU A 87 -17.54 -11.85 1.09
CA LEU A 87 -16.35 -10.99 1.02
C LEU A 87 -16.56 -9.75 0.16
N ASP A 88 -17.40 -9.81 -0.88
CA ASP A 88 -17.75 -8.59 -1.62
C ASP A 88 -18.65 -7.67 -0.79
N THR A 89 -19.52 -8.23 0.08
CA THR A 89 -20.31 -7.42 1.03
C THR A 89 -19.39 -6.70 2.02
N VAL A 90 -18.38 -7.39 2.57
CA VAL A 90 -17.39 -6.76 3.46
C VAL A 90 -16.59 -5.68 2.72
N ALA A 91 -16.18 -5.93 1.48
CA ALA A 91 -15.48 -4.92 0.67
C ALA A 91 -16.35 -3.68 0.42
N ASP A 92 -17.64 -3.88 0.14
CA ASP A 92 -18.58 -2.80 -0.14
C ASP A 92 -18.90 -1.99 1.12
N SER A 93 -19.06 -2.65 2.28
CA SER A 93 -19.30 -1.98 3.57
C SER A 93 -18.06 -1.27 4.14
N SER A 94 -16.86 -1.57 3.63
CA SER A 94 -15.58 -1.01 4.09
C SER A 94 -15.18 0.28 3.36
N ALA A 95 -16.16 1.08 2.92
CA ALA A 95 -15.89 2.36 2.29
C ALA A 95 -15.10 3.28 3.26
N GLY A 96 -14.02 3.88 2.76
CA GLY A 96 -13.16 4.75 3.56
C GLY A 96 -12.05 4.03 4.34
N PHE A 97 -11.97 2.70 4.29
CA PHE A 97 -10.91 1.96 4.96
C PHE A 97 -9.59 2.07 4.19
N THR A 98 -8.49 2.20 4.93
CA THR A 98 -7.15 1.91 4.39
C THR A 98 -6.95 0.40 4.27
N VAL A 99 -5.83 -0.04 3.70
CA VAL A 99 -5.56 -1.48 3.49
C VAL A 99 -5.54 -2.26 4.82
N ILE A 100 -4.99 -1.69 5.90
CA ILE A 100 -4.86 -2.40 7.18
C ILE A 100 -6.22 -2.75 7.81
N PRO A 101 -7.15 -1.79 8.04
CA PRO A 101 -8.49 -2.11 8.53
C PRO A 101 -9.26 -3.07 7.61
N LEU A 102 -9.05 -2.98 6.30
CA LEU A 102 -9.67 -3.88 5.33
C LEU A 102 -9.22 -5.33 5.53
N LEU A 103 -7.92 -5.55 5.75
CA LEU A 103 -7.37 -6.89 6.06
C LEU A 103 -7.83 -7.41 7.42
N CYS A 104 -8.01 -6.53 8.42
CA CYS A 104 -8.62 -6.94 9.69
C CYS A 104 -10.08 -7.40 9.49
N ALA A 105 -10.87 -6.66 8.72
CA ALA A 105 -12.26 -7.04 8.42
C ALA A 105 -12.34 -8.37 7.66
N PHE A 106 -11.43 -8.60 6.71
CA PHE A 106 -11.28 -9.90 6.06
C PHE A 106 -11.05 -11.02 7.08
N ARG A 107 -10.08 -10.86 8.00
CA ARG A 107 -9.75 -11.88 9.00
C ARG A 107 -10.91 -12.22 9.92
N GLU A 108 -11.74 -11.25 10.28
CA GLU A 108 -12.96 -11.51 11.07
C GLU A 108 -14.03 -12.24 10.25
N ALA A 109 -14.13 -11.97 8.94
CA ALA A 109 -15.12 -12.61 8.07
C ALA A 109 -14.81 -14.07 7.73
N VAL A 110 -13.53 -14.48 7.81
CA VAL A 110 -13.08 -15.85 7.49
C VAL A 110 -12.83 -16.73 8.72
N ARG A 111 -13.04 -16.20 9.94
CA ARG A 111 -13.04 -16.98 11.19
C ARG A 111 -14.31 -17.83 11.32
#